data_AF-A0A2A2WKM0-F1
#
_entry.id   AF-A0A2A2WKM0-F1
#
_cell.length_a   1.000
_cell.length_b   1.000
_cell.length_c   1.000
_cell.angle_alpha   90.00
_cell.angle_beta   90.00
_cell.angle_gamma   90.00
#
_symmetry.space_group_name_H-M   'P 1'
#
loop_
_entity.id
_entity.type
_entity.pdbx_description
1 polymer ?
#
loop_
_entity_poly.entity_id
_entity_poly.type
_entity_poly.pdbx_seq_one_letter_code
_entity_poly.pdbx_strand_id
1 'polypeptide(L)'
;MKVMTIVGTRPELIRLARVIHRLDSTDGIDHILVHTGQNYDYTLNQVFFDDLGLRQPDYMLGVDTSSLGAVLGSTLIASEKVIYQEAPDAVLV
;
A
#
# COMPACT_ATOMS: atom_id res chain seq x y z
N MET A 1 -16.63 1.86 -7.66
CA MET A 1 -15.37 2.46 -8.10
C MET A 1 -14.25 1.77 -7.35
N LYS A 2 -13.27 1.21 -8.06
CA LYS A 2 -12.12 0.55 -7.46
C LYS A 2 -10.98 1.55 -7.27
N VAL A 3 -10.51 1.73 -6.05
CA VAL A 3 -9.41 2.64 -5.71
C VAL A 3 -8.25 1.84 -5.16
N MET A 4 -7.05 2.05 -5.69
CA MET A 4 -5.84 1.42 -5.19
C MET A 4 -4.98 2.45 -4.44
N THR A 5 -4.71 2.22 -3.17
CA THR A 5 -3.75 3.04 -2.40
C THR A 5 -2.43 2.30 -2.31
N ILE A 6 -1.34 2.90 -2.78
CA ILE A 6 0.01 2.32 -2.70
C ILE A 6 0.82 3.09 -1.68
N VAL A 7 1.32 2.40 -0.65
CA VAL A 7 2.19 2.97 0.39
C VAL A 7 3.49 2.19 0.49
N GLY A 8 4.57 2.85 0.91
CA GLY A 8 5.86 2.21 1.15
C GLY A 8 6.54 2.64 2.44
N THR A 9 6.20 3.80 2.98
CA THR A 9 6.86 4.31 4.18
C THR A 9 5.88 4.48 5.34
N ARG A 10 6.40 4.37 6.56
CA ARG A 10 5.62 4.64 7.78
C ARG A 10 4.97 6.04 7.80
N PRO A 11 5.65 7.14 7.42
CA PRO A 11 5.01 8.45 7.30
C PRO A 11 3.81 8.47 6.36
N GLU A 12 3.85 7.74 5.23
CA GLU A 12 2.70 7.61 4.32
C GLU A 12 1.54 6.90 5.02
N LEU A 13 1.81 5.76 5.67
CA LEU A 13 0.78 5.00 6.40
C LEU A 13 0.08 5.87 7.46
N ILE A 14 0.84 6.63 8.25
CA ILE A 14 0.29 7.53 9.28
C ILE A 14 -0.58 8.63 8.64
N ARG A 15 -0.10 9.25 7.55
CA ARG A 15 -0.83 10.35 6.90
C ARG A 15 -2.09 9.87 6.18
N LEU A 16 -2.04 8.67 5.59
CA LEU A 16 -3.13 8.10 4.81
C LEU A 16 -4.12 7.28 5.65
N ALA A 17 -3.82 6.97 6.91
CA ALA A 17 -4.68 6.14 7.76
C ALA A 17 -6.16 6.57 7.74
N ARG A 18 -6.44 7.87 7.87
CA ARG A 18 -7.82 8.39 7.84
C ARG A 18 -8.46 8.32 6.45
N VAL A 19 -7.66 8.38 5.38
CA VAL A 19 -8.13 8.21 4.00
C VAL A 19 -8.46 6.75 3.75
N ILE A 20 -7.59 5.82 4.16
CA ILE A 20 -7.80 4.37 4.08
C ILE A 20 -9.10 3.99 4.78
N HIS A 21 -9.28 4.42 6.04
CA HIS A 21 -10.54 4.20 6.78
C HIS A 21 -11.76 4.70 6.04
N ARG A 22 -11.66 5.90 5.45
CA ARG A 22 -12.78 6.49 4.72
C ARG A 22 -13.09 5.70 3.46
N LEU A 23 -12.09 5.26 2.72
CA LEU A 23 -12.26 4.45 1.50
C LEU A 23 -12.88 3.10 1.84
N ASP A 24 -12.36 2.40 2.86
CA ASP A 24 -12.88 1.10 3.32
C ASP A 24 -14.34 1.18 3.79
N SER A 25 -14.76 2.29 4.39
CA SER A 25 -16.11 2.46 4.94
C SER A 25 -17.11 3.12 3.97
N THR A 26 -16.74 3.38 2.71
CA THR A 26 -17.62 4.04 1.75
C THR A 26 -18.33 3.03 0.86
N ASP A 27 -19.67 3.01 0.93
CA ASP A 27 -20.47 2.20 0.02
C ASP A 27 -20.17 2.53 -1.45
N GLY A 28 -19.96 1.48 -2.25
CA GLY A 28 -19.62 1.60 -3.67
C GLY A 28 -18.13 1.87 -3.97
N ILE A 29 -17.28 1.95 -2.95
CA ILE A 29 -15.82 1.92 -3.09
C ILE A 29 -15.32 0.51 -2.81
N ASP A 30 -14.56 -0.02 -3.77
CA ASP A 30 -13.75 -1.23 -3.60
C ASP A 30 -12.30 -0.78 -3.42
N HIS A 31 -11.81 -0.82 -2.19
CA HIS A 31 -10.50 -0.27 -1.85
C HIS A 31 -9.45 -1.38 -1.79
N ILE A 32 -8.41 -1.28 -2.64
CA ILE A 32 -7.25 -2.15 -2.65
C ILE A 32 -6.07 -1.43 -1.99
N LEU A 33 -5.55 -1.97 -0.89
CA LEU A 33 -4.41 -1.44 -0.17
C LEU A 33 -3.16 -2.24 -0.52
N VAL A 34 -2.17 -1.56 -1.10
CA VAL A 34 -0.89 -2.15 -1.51
C VAL A 34 0.23 -1.56 -0.67
N HIS A 35 1.05 -2.41 -0.07
CA HIS A 35 2.27 -2.00 0.62
C HIS A 35 3.49 -2.46 -0.18
N THR A 36 4.41 -1.56 -0.52
CA THR A 36 5.58 -1.88 -1.34
C THR A 36 6.56 -2.82 -0.63
N GLY A 37 6.57 -2.80 0.70
CA GLY A 37 7.48 -3.62 1.51
C GLY A 37 8.85 -2.98 1.73
N GLN A 38 9.02 -1.69 1.38
CA GLN A 38 10.23 -0.94 1.72
C GLN A 38 10.41 -0.92 3.24
N ASN A 39 11.59 -1.30 3.73
CA ASN A 39 11.92 -1.31 5.17
C ASN A 39 10.90 -2.07 6.05
N TYR A 40 10.38 -3.19 5.55
CA TYR A 40 9.35 -3.94 6.25
C TYR A 40 9.96 -4.85 7.33
N ASP A 41 10.06 -4.32 8.55
CA ASP A 41 10.08 -5.16 9.76
C ASP A 41 8.62 -5.48 10.12
N TYR A 42 8.23 -6.75 9.95
CA TYR A 42 6.88 -7.24 10.21
C TYR A 42 6.41 -6.87 11.61
N THR A 43 7.29 -7.01 12.61
CA THR A 43 6.98 -6.73 14.01
C THR A 43 6.68 -5.26 14.23
N LEU A 44 7.49 -4.38 13.62
CA LEU A 44 7.36 -2.93 13.82
C LEU A 44 6.18 -2.35 13.03
N ASN A 45 5.92 -2.85 11.82
CA ASN A 45 4.79 -2.38 11.02
C ASN A 45 3.45 -2.86 11.57
N GLN A 46 3.37 -4.09 12.06
CA GLN A 46 2.13 -4.63 12.63
C GLN A 46 1.58 -3.71 13.74
N VAL A 47 2.46 -3.18 14.61
CA VAL A 47 2.07 -2.24 15.66
C VAL A 47 1.40 -0.99 15.08
N PHE A 48 1.86 -0.44 13.95
CA PHE A 48 1.22 0.73 13.34
C PHE A 48 -0.13 0.40 12.72
N PHE A 49 -0.28 -0.77 12.09
CA PHE A 49 -1.59 -1.19 11.58
C PHE A 49 -2.58 -1.36 12.74
N ASP A 50 -2.16 -2.00 13.82
CA ASP A 50 -3.00 -2.22 15.00
C ASP A 50 -3.35 -0.88 15.70
N ASP A 51 -2.36 -0.02 15.97
CA ASP A 51 -2.55 1.28 16.64
C ASP A 51 -3.42 2.24 15.82
N LEU A 52 -3.29 2.22 14.49
CA LEU A 52 -4.10 3.04 13.59
C LEU A 52 -5.45 2.38 13.25
N GLY A 53 -5.70 1.15 13.72
CA GLY A 53 -6.89 0.36 13.43
C GLY A 53 -7.03 -0.05 11.96
N LEU A 54 -5.93 -0.06 11.21
CA LEU A 54 -5.92 -0.38 9.78
C LEU A 54 -5.93 -1.90 9.56
N ARG A 55 -6.67 -2.33 8.55
CA ARG A 55 -6.58 -3.70 8.04
C ARG A 55 -5.21 -3.98 7.41
N GLN A 56 -4.87 -5.25 7.27
CA GLN A 56 -3.68 -5.64 6.52
C GLN A 56 -3.81 -5.26 5.04
N PRO A 57 -2.68 -4.95 4.36
CA PRO A 57 -2.66 -4.75 2.91
C PRO A 57 -3.15 -5.99 2.16
N ASP A 58 -3.85 -5.79 1.06
CA ASP A 58 -4.25 -6.87 0.14
C ASP A 58 -3.03 -7.42 -0.62
N TYR A 59 -2.03 -6.56 -0.85
CA TYR A 59 -0.79 -6.90 -1.53
C TYR A 59 0.43 -6.37 -0.77
N MET A 60 1.44 -7.22 -0.65
CA MET A 60 2.78 -6.88 -0.18
C MET A 60 3.78 -7.13 -1.32
N LEU A 61 4.41 -6.08 -1.85
CA LEU A 61 5.20 -6.20 -3.09
C LEU A 61 6.62 -6.75 -2.87
N GLY A 62 7.20 -6.58 -1.68
CA GLY A 62 8.53 -7.09 -1.34
C GLY A 62 9.64 -6.49 -2.21
N VAL A 63 9.64 -5.17 -2.39
CA VAL A 63 10.60 -4.48 -3.26
C VAL A 63 12.04 -4.60 -2.76
N ASP A 64 12.99 -4.64 -3.69
CA ASP A 64 14.42 -4.76 -3.39
C ASP A 64 14.99 -3.43 -2.90
N THR A 65 15.42 -3.39 -1.64
CA THR A 65 15.97 -2.19 -1.00
C THR A 65 17.50 -2.11 -1.02
N SER A 66 18.19 -2.92 -1.82
CA SER A 66 19.66 -3.00 -1.87
C SER A 66 20.35 -1.75 -2.42
N SER A 67 19.67 -0.99 -3.30
CA SER A 67 20.17 0.25 -3.88
C SER A 67 19.02 1.13 -4.35
N LEU A 68 19.29 2.42 -4.60
CA LEU A 68 18.27 3.33 -5.15
C LEU A 68 17.68 2.82 -6.47
N GLY A 69 18.52 2.31 -7.38
CA GLY A 69 18.07 1.77 -8.66
C GLY A 69 17.20 0.52 -8.49
N ALA A 70 17.56 -0.36 -7.55
CA ALA A 70 16.79 -1.55 -7.24
C ALA A 70 15.41 -1.21 -6.65
N VAL A 71 15.34 -0.26 -5.71
CA VAL A 71 14.07 0.18 -5.10
C VAL A 71 13.13 0.72 -6.16
N LEU A 72 13.61 1.64 -6.99
CA LEU A 72 12.79 2.29 -8.01
C LEU A 72 12.31 1.27 -9.05
N GLY A 73 13.22 0.44 -9.58
CA GLY A 73 12.89 -0.55 -10.60
C GLY A 73 11.91 -1.61 -10.10
N SER A 74 12.18 -2.21 -8.93
CA SER A 74 11.31 -3.24 -8.37
C SER A 74 9.95 -2.68 -7.94
N THR A 75 9.88 -1.46 -7.40
CA THR A 75 8.61 -0.80 -7.07
C THR A 75 7.75 -0.59 -8.32
N LEU A 76 8.33 -0.10 -9.41
CA LEU A 76 7.60 0.11 -10.67
C LEU A 76 7.07 -1.20 -11.24
N ILE A 77 7.93 -2.21 -11.38
CA ILE A 77 7.56 -3.53 -11.96
C ILE A 77 6.47 -4.20 -11.11
N ALA A 78 6.63 -4.23 -9.79
CA ALA A 78 5.68 -4.89 -8.92
C ALA A 78 4.35 -4.15 -8.83
N SER A 79 4.37 -2.80 -8.83
CA SER A 79 3.14 -2.00 -8.83
C SER A 79 2.37 -2.17 -10.13
N GLU A 80 3.05 -2.15 -11.28
CA GLU A 80 2.42 -2.39 -12.60
C GLU A 80 1.67 -3.72 -12.62
N LYS A 81 2.29 -4.80 -12.13
CA LYS A 81 1.65 -6.13 -12.09
C LYS A 81 0.31 -6.11 -11.33
N VAL A 82 0.27 -5.46 -10.17
CA VAL A 82 -0.95 -5.38 -9.34
C VAL A 82 -1.98 -4.43 -9.96
N ILE A 83 -1.54 -3.30 -10.53
CA ILE A 83 -2.42 -2.38 -11.26
C ILE A 83 -3.09 -3.09 -12.45
N TYR A 84 -2.35 -3.89 -13.23
CA TYR A 84 -2.92 -4.65 -14.34
C TYR A 84 -3.90 -5.74 -13.87
N GLN A 85 -3.59 -6.42 -12.77
CA GLN A 85 -4.45 -7.48 -12.23
C GLN A 85 -5.76 -6.91 -11.67
N GLU A 86 -5.68 -5.83 -10.91
CA GLU A 86 -6.84 -5.23 -10.25
C GLU A 86 -7.63 -4.28 -11.14
N ALA A 87 -6.98 -3.68 -12.13
CA ALA A 87 -7.53 -2.65 -13.02
C ALA A 87 -8.31 -1.57 -12.25
N PRO A 88 -7.68 -0.84 -11.30
CA PRO A 88 -8.37 0.17 -10.51
C PRO A 88 -8.79 1.37 -11.37
N ASP A 89 -9.90 2.01 -11.00
CA ASP A 89 -10.36 3.26 -11.63
C ASP A 89 -9.47 4.46 -11.25
N ALA A 90 -8.85 4.41 -10.07
CA ALA A 90 -7.96 5.43 -9.57
C ALA A 90 -6.83 4.84 -8.70
N VAL A 91 -5.67 5.50 -8.72
CA VAL A 91 -4.54 5.19 -7.84
C VAL A 91 -4.25 6.39 -6.94
N LEU A 92 -4.12 6.14 -5.64
CA LEU A 92 -3.71 7.10 -4.63
C LEU A 92 -2.28 6.75 -4.16
N VAL A 93 -1.40 7.76 -4.17
CA VAL A 93 -0.01 7.70 -3.70
C VAL A 93 0.29 8.82 -2.73
#